data_AF-A0A944JDT5-F1
#
_entry.id   AF-A0A944JDT5-F1
#
_cell.length_a   1.000
_cell.length_b   1.000
_cell.length_c   1.000
_cell.angle_alpha   90.00
_cell.angle_beta   90.00
_cell.angle_gamma   90.00
#
_symmetry.space_group_name_H-M   'P 1'
#
loop_
_entity.id
_entity.type
_entity.pdbx_description
1 polymer ?
#
loop_
_entity_poly.entity_id
_entity_poly.type
_entity_poly.pdbx_seq_one_letter_code
_entity_poly.pdbx_strand_id
1 'polypeptide(L)'
;MSWGEGSMNWAELRDLVEHLPEDSATKAAAAGDVDGRRWTQNTYIQAAQYNALLLMIRVLWAAHLKGEPPDMPPVESPATEVDEQQAELEAAGARYSEALLNQFSPGTTHVDPAEVDHWERKIRELEAAQ
;
A
#
# COMPACT_ATOMS: atom_id res chain seq x y z
N MET A 1 -48.07 -7.27 3.94
CA MET A 1 -47.24 -6.42 3.08
C MET A 1 -46.57 -7.33 2.07
N SER A 2 -46.84 -7.11 0.78
CA SER A 2 -46.36 -7.92 -0.34
C SER A 2 -44.91 -7.53 -0.67
N TRP A 3 -43.97 -8.46 -0.51
CA TRP A 3 -42.55 -8.28 -0.83
C TRP A 3 -42.25 -8.74 -2.27
N GLY A 4 -42.96 -8.18 -3.25
CA GLY A 4 -42.72 -8.56 -4.64
C GLY A 4 -43.68 -7.94 -5.61
N GLU A 5 -43.44 -6.68 -5.97
CA GLU A 5 -43.75 -6.15 -7.30
C GLU A 5 -43.08 -4.78 -7.51
N GLY A 6 -42.02 -4.75 -8.32
CA GLY A 6 -41.72 -3.62 -9.21
C GLY A 6 -41.00 -2.40 -8.65
N SER A 7 -39.66 -2.42 -8.71
CA SER A 7 -38.72 -1.29 -8.68
C SER A 7 -38.86 -0.31 -7.51
N MET A 8 -38.25 -0.65 -6.38
CA MET A 8 -37.91 0.33 -5.35
C MET A 8 -37.09 1.44 -5.99
N ASN A 9 -37.58 2.68 -5.93
CA ASN A 9 -36.91 3.80 -6.58
C ASN A 9 -35.59 4.11 -5.83
N TRP A 10 -34.58 4.68 -6.49
CA TRP A 10 -33.28 4.96 -5.88
C TRP A 10 -33.36 5.80 -4.59
N ALA A 11 -34.32 6.74 -4.51
CA ALA A 11 -34.58 7.52 -3.30
C ALA A 11 -35.18 6.68 -2.17
N GLU A 12 -36.08 5.74 -2.47
CA GLU A 12 -36.61 4.83 -1.45
C GLU A 12 -35.51 3.92 -0.91
N LEU A 13 -34.60 3.44 -1.78
CA LEU A 13 -33.46 2.62 -1.38
C LEU A 13 -32.47 3.40 -0.52
N ARG A 14 -32.19 4.67 -0.88
CA ARG A 14 -31.40 5.58 -0.04
C ARG A 14 -32.06 5.81 1.32
N ASP A 15 -33.35 6.14 1.34
CA ASP A 15 -34.07 6.41 2.58
C ASP A 15 -34.09 5.16 3.48
N LEU A 16 -34.26 3.96 2.91
CA LEU A 16 -34.15 2.71 3.68
C LEU A 16 -32.75 2.55 4.29
N VAL A 17 -31.69 2.82 3.54
CA VAL A 17 -30.30 2.76 4.03
C VAL A 17 -30.02 3.81 5.12
N GLU A 18 -30.56 5.02 5.00
CA GLU A 18 -30.44 6.08 6.01
C GLU A 18 -31.11 5.68 7.33
N HIS A 19 -32.26 5.02 7.26
CA HIS A 19 -33.03 4.58 8.42
C HIS A 19 -32.52 3.27 9.04
N LEU A 20 -31.54 2.59 8.42
CA LEU A 20 -30.93 1.42 9.02
C LEU A 20 -30.17 1.80 10.30
N PRO A 21 -30.23 0.96 11.35
CA PRO A 21 -29.38 1.11 12.54
C PRO A 21 -27.92 1.27 12.16
N GLU A 22 -27.18 2.04 12.96
CA GLU A 22 -25.75 2.28 12.72
C GLU A 22 -24.97 0.97 12.61
N ASP A 23 -25.33 -0.03 13.42
CA ASP A 23 -24.69 -1.34 13.48
C ASP A 23 -25.20 -2.34 12.42
N SER A 24 -26.00 -1.90 11.44
CA SER A 24 -26.49 -2.80 10.40
C SER A 24 -25.37 -3.24 9.45
N ALA A 25 -25.38 -4.52 9.06
CA ALA A 25 -24.41 -5.11 8.14
C ALA A 25 -24.34 -4.36 6.78
N THR A 26 -25.47 -3.85 6.28
CA THR A 26 -25.52 -3.09 5.02
C THR A 26 -24.83 -1.73 5.14
N LYS A 27 -25.02 -1.03 6.28
CA LYS A 27 -24.34 0.26 6.54
C LYS A 27 -22.86 0.03 6.86
N ALA A 28 -22.51 -1.08 7.48
CA ALA A 28 -21.14 -1.54 7.71
C ALA A 28 -20.40 -1.76 6.38
N ALA A 29 -20.97 -2.59 5.50
CA ALA A 29 -20.42 -2.87 4.18
C ALA A 29 -20.30 -1.60 3.31
N ALA A 30 -21.33 -0.74 3.29
CA ALA A 30 -21.28 0.52 2.52
C ALA A 30 -20.27 1.54 3.06
N ALA A 31 -19.93 1.45 4.35
CA ALA A 31 -18.93 2.29 5.00
C ALA A 31 -17.51 1.68 4.99
N GLY A 32 -17.31 0.51 4.34
CA GLY A 32 -16.02 -0.17 4.27
C GLY A 32 -15.54 -0.76 5.60
N ASP A 33 -16.48 -1.09 6.51
CA ASP A 33 -16.16 -1.62 7.84
C ASP A 33 -15.84 -3.12 7.77
N VAL A 34 -14.58 -3.45 8.07
CA VAL A 34 -14.11 -4.81 8.33
C VAL A 34 -13.65 -4.88 9.78
N ASP A 35 -14.21 -5.85 10.51
CA ASP A 35 -13.91 -6.14 11.92
C ASP A 35 -14.28 -5.05 12.96
N GLY A 36 -15.26 -4.20 12.68
CA GLY A 36 -15.78 -3.22 13.66
C GLY A 36 -14.83 -2.06 13.93
N ARG A 37 -13.88 -1.80 13.02
CA ARG A 37 -12.89 -0.74 13.12
C ARG A 37 -13.41 0.54 12.47
N ARG A 38 -14.54 1.03 12.96
CA ARG A 38 -15.17 2.26 12.48
C ARG A 38 -14.64 3.49 13.21
N TRP A 39 -14.05 4.40 12.48
CA TRP A 39 -13.99 5.79 12.90
C TRP A 39 -15.27 6.50 12.51
N THR A 40 -15.87 7.22 13.45
CA THR A 40 -16.95 8.15 13.12
C THR A 40 -16.38 9.31 12.31
N GLN A 41 -17.22 10.03 11.56
CA GLN A 41 -16.80 11.24 10.83
C GLN A 41 -16.09 12.24 11.76
N ASN A 42 -16.56 12.38 13.00
CA ASN A 42 -15.92 13.23 14.00
C ASN A 42 -14.52 12.72 14.37
N THR A 43 -14.35 11.41 14.54
CA THR A 43 -13.04 10.78 14.80
C THR A 43 -12.07 11.04 13.66
N TYR A 44 -12.52 10.91 12.41
CA TYR A 44 -11.72 11.24 11.22
C TYR A 44 -11.27 12.71 11.21
N ILE A 45 -12.18 13.63 11.48
CA ILE A 45 -11.86 15.07 11.51
C ILE A 45 -10.85 15.38 12.61
N GLN A 46 -11.02 14.80 13.81
CA GLN A 46 -10.08 15.00 14.92
C GLN A 46 -8.69 14.43 14.62
N ALA A 47 -8.62 13.22 14.05
CA ALA A 47 -7.36 12.63 13.62
C ALA A 47 -6.66 13.47 12.54
N ALA A 48 -7.40 13.96 11.55
CA ALA A 48 -6.87 14.84 10.51
C ALA A 48 -6.34 16.17 11.08
N GLN A 49 -7.06 16.79 12.01
CA GLN A 49 -6.62 18.00 12.70
C GLN A 49 -5.35 17.76 13.51
N TYR A 50 -5.28 16.65 14.26
CA TYR A 50 -4.08 16.28 14.99
C TYR A 50 -2.88 16.09 14.07
N ASN A 51 -3.04 15.36 12.96
CA ASN A 51 -1.97 15.13 12.00
C ASN A 51 -1.50 16.42 11.30
N ALA A 52 -2.43 17.35 11.03
CA ALA A 52 -2.08 18.67 10.50
C ALA A 52 -1.23 19.47 11.50
N LEU A 53 -1.59 19.48 12.78
CA LEU A 53 -0.81 20.13 13.84
C LEU A 53 0.57 19.49 14.00
N LEU A 54 0.64 18.16 13.96
CA LEU A 54 1.88 17.40 14.00
C LEU A 54 2.83 17.83 12.87
N LEU A 55 2.31 17.97 11.64
CA LEU A 55 3.08 18.46 10.50
C LEU A 55 3.58 19.89 10.71
N MET A 56 2.71 20.80 11.18
CA MET A 56 3.11 22.18 11.49
C MET A 56 4.24 22.22 12.52
N ILE A 57 4.15 21.40 13.57
CA ILE A 57 5.19 21.30 14.60
C ILE A 57 6.49 20.80 13.98
N ARG A 58 6.48 19.75 13.15
CA ARG A 58 7.67 19.23 12.47
C ARG A 58 8.31 20.29 11.56
N VAL A 59 7.51 21.03 10.80
CA VAL A 59 7.99 22.12 9.94
C VAL A 59 8.61 23.24 10.76
N LEU A 60 7.94 23.69 11.82
CA LEU A 60 8.46 24.73 12.71
C LEU A 60 9.74 24.28 13.42
N TRP A 61 9.81 23.02 13.84
CA TRP A 61 11.01 22.45 14.45
C TRP A 61 12.19 22.43 13.47
N ALA A 62 11.98 21.92 12.25
CA ALA A 62 13.00 21.91 11.22
C ALA A 62 13.47 23.32 10.83
N ALA A 63 12.57 24.31 10.88
CA ALA A 63 12.90 25.69 10.53
C ALA A 63 13.60 26.47 11.67
N HIS A 64 13.26 26.21 12.93
CA HIS A 64 13.59 27.11 14.04
C HIS A 64 14.34 26.47 15.21
N LEU A 65 14.41 25.15 15.31
CA LEU A 65 14.98 24.45 16.47
C LEU A 65 16.19 23.60 16.07
N LYS A 66 17.15 23.45 16.99
CA LYS A 66 18.31 22.57 16.83
C LYS A 66 18.05 21.26 17.55
N GLY A 67 18.34 20.14 16.90
CA GLY A 67 18.14 18.79 17.42
C GLY A 67 17.04 18.04 16.67
N GLU A 68 16.87 16.76 17.01
CA GLU A 68 15.83 15.93 16.39
C GLU A 68 14.43 16.31 16.91
N PRO A 69 13.42 16.34 16.04
CA PRO A 69 12.04 16.59 16.44
C PRO A 69 11.53 15.50 17.39
N PRO A 70 10.55 15.80 18.25
CA PRO A 70 9.94 14.79 19.11
C PRO A 70 9.34 13.67 18.26
N ASP A 71 9.58 12.43 18.67
CA ASP A 71 8.97 11.26 18.03
C ASP A 71 7.49 11.20 18.41
N MET A 72 6.68 11.77 17.53
CA MET A 72 5.23 11.72 17.62
C MET A 72 4.72 11.09 16.32
N PRO A 73 4.27 9.82 16.36
CA PRO A 73 3.72 9.16 15.19
C PRO A 73 2.38 9.80 14.79
N PRO A 74 2.08 9.90 13.48
CA PRO A 74 0.77 10.34 13.03
C PRO A 74 -0.30 9.32 13.45
N VAL A 75 -1.53 9.80 13.57
CA VAL A 75 -2.70 8.96 13.82
C VAL A 75 -3.18 8.39 12.49
N GLU A 76 -3.02 7.08 12.32
CA GLU A 76 -3.38 6.37 11.09
C GLU A 76 -4.86 5.95 11.12
N SER A 77 -5.55 6.15 9.99
CA SER A 77 -6.92 5.65 9.83
C SER A 77 -6.94 4.12 9.86
N PRO A 78 -8.04 3.50 10.35
CA PRO A 78 -8.18 2.06 10.26
C PRO A 78 -8.13 1.61 8.80
N ALA A 79 -7.43 0.52 8.54
CA ALA A 79 -7.38 -0.07 7.21
C ALA A 79 -8.78 -0.56 6.80
N THR A 80 -9.19 -0.20 5.59
CA THR A 80 -10.38 -0.77 4.94
C THR A 80 -9.98 -1.94 4.03
N GLU A 81 -10.96 -2.76 3.62
CA GLU A 81 -10.76 -3.86 2.66
C GLU A 81 -10.10 -3.39 1.35
N VAL A 82 -10.40 -2.16 0.92
CA VAL A 82 -9.82 -1.54 -0.27
C VAL A 82 -8.35 -1.20 -0.04
N ASP A 83 -8.01 -0.68 1.15
CA ASP A 83 -6.63 -0.34 1.50
C ASP A 83 -5.76 -1.61 1.62
N GLU A 84 -6.32 -2.69 2.15
CA GLU A 84 -5.64 -3.99 2.25
C GLU A 84 -5.37 -4.58 0.85
N GLN A 85 -6.35 -4.56 -0.05
CA GLN A 85 -6.17 -5.01 -1.44
C GLN A 85 -5.17 -4.12 -2.20
N GLN A 86 -5.22 -2.80 -1.99
CA GLN A 86 -4.27 -1.86 -2.58
C GLN A 86 -2.84 -2.16 -2.11
N ALA A 87 -2.64 -2.39 -0.81
CA ALA A 87 -1.35 -2.72 -0.24
C ALA A 87 -0.79 -4.05 -0.80
N GLU A 88 -1.65 -5.06 -1.00
CA GLU A 88 -1.27 -6.30 -1.65
C GLU A 88 -0.83 -6.09 -3.11
N LEU A 89 -1.55 -5.27 -3.87
CA LEU A 89 -1.21 -4.92 -5.25
C LEU A 89 0.10 -4.13 -5.33
N GLU A 90 0.34 -3.20 -4.42
CA GLU A 90 1.59 -2.44 -4.34
C GLU A 90 2.77 -3.35 -3.97
N ALA A 91 2.59 -4.26 -3.01
CA ALA A 91 3.61 -5.24 -2.66
C ALA A 91 3.90 -6.20 -3.83
N ALA A 92 2.88 -6.62 -4.57
CA ALA A 92 3.05 -7.43 -5.78
C ALA A 92 3.79 -6.65 -6.89
N GLY A 93 3.45 -5.37 -7.08
CA GLY A 93 4.13 -4.48 -8.02
C GLY A 93 5.60 -4.23 -7.66
N ALA A 94 5.91 -4.06 -6.38
CA ALA A 94 7.28 -3.93 -5.90
C ALA A 94 8.10 -5.20 -6.18
N ARG A 95 7.57 -6.39 -5.88
CA ARG A 95 8.25 -7.67 -6.20
C ARG A 95 8.45 -7.87 -7.70
N TYR A 96 7.46 -7.52 -8.51
CA TYR A 96 7.56 -7.62 -9.96
C TYR A 96 8.62 -6.67 -10.53
N SER A 97 8.63 -5.41 -10.07
CA SER A 97 9.62 -4.43 -10.50
C SER A 97 11.04 -4.82 -10.05
N GLU A 98 11.20 -5.34 -8.84
CA GLU A 98 12.48 -5.89 -8.36
C GLU A 98 12.94 -7.09 -9.20
N ALA A 99 12.05 -8.03 -9.52
CA ALA A 99 12.37 -9.16 -10.39
C ALA A 99 12.81 -8.72 -11.80
N LEU A 100 12.12 -7.73 -12.37
CA LEU A 100 12.46 -7.14 -13.67
C LEU A 100 13.83 -6.46 -13.62
N LEU A 101 14.08 -5.65 -12.59
CA LEU A 101 15.38 -4.98 -12.41
C LEU A 101 16.51 -5.98 -12.22
N ASN A 102 16.29 -7.08 -11.49
CA ASN A 102 17.26 -8.16 -11.33
C ASN A 102 17.52 -8.92 -12.64
N GLN A 103 16.51 -9.07 -13.51
CA GLN A 103 16.68 -9.67 -14.84
C GLN A 103 17.61 -8.83 -15.74
N PHE A 104 17.53 -7.50 -15.64
CA PHE A 104 18.33 -6.58 -16.43
C PHE A 104 19.56 -6.03 -15.68
N SER A 105 19.83 -6.52 -14.47
CA SER A 105 20.99 -6.13 -13.69
C SER A 105 22.25 -6.71 -14.32
N PRO A 106 23.25 -5.89 -14.68
CA PRO A 106 24.46 -6.33 -15.38
C PRO A 106 25.43 -7.20 -14.54
N GLY A 107 24.99 -7.72 -13.38
CA GLY A 107 25.78 -8.59 -12.49
C GLY A 107 25.48 -10.08 -12.59
N THR A 108 24.41 -10.49 -13.27
CA THR A 108 24.03 -11.90 -13.50
C THR A 108 24.44 -12.37 -14.89
N THR A 109 25.70 -12.13 -15.28
CA THR A 109 26.29 -12.88 -16.37
C THR A 109 26.41 -14.32 -15.90
N HIS A 110 25.54 -15.20 -16.40
CA HIS A 110 25.74 -16.64 -16.27
C HIS A 110 26.97 -16.98 -17.12
N VAL A 111 28.15 -16.82 -16.54
CA VAL A 111 29.41 -17.24 -17.16
C VAL A 111 29.38 -18.75 -17.16
N ASP A 112 29.14 -19.35 -18.32
CA ASP A 112 29.19 -20.80 -18.50
C ASP A 112 30.62 -21.26 -18.17
N PRO A 113 30.83 -22.10 -17.14
CA PRO A 113 32.15 -22.60 -16.79
C PRO A 113 32.85 -23.29 -17.96
N ALA A 114 32.10 -23.90 -18.89
CA ALA A 114 32.65 -24.54 -20.07
C ALA A 114 33.28 -23.54 -21.06
N GLU A 115 32.73 -22.32 -21.13
CA GLU A 115 33.26 -21.25 -21.98
C GLU A 115 34.58 -20.70 -21.39
N VAL A 116 34.66 -20.57 -20.07
CA VAL A 116 35.90 -20.16 -19.37
C VAL A 116 37.01 -21.19 -19.58
N ASP A 117 36.72 -22.47 -19.40
CA ASP A 117 37.68 -23.57 -19.59
C ASP A 117 38.14 -23.69 -21.05
N HIS A 118 37.31 -23.30 -22.01
CA HIS A 118 37.68 -23.25 -23.42
C HIS A 118 38.71 -22.16 -23.69
N TRP A 119 38.47 -20.94 -23.19
CA TRP A 119 39.38 -19.81 -23.39
C TRP A 119 40.68 -19.97 -22.62
N GLU A 120 40.67 -20.52 -21.41
CA GLU A 120 41.91 -20.81 -20.67
C GLU A 120 42.81 -21.81 -21.39
N ARG A 121 42.25 -22.86 -22.01
CA ARG A 121 43.03 -23.80 -22.82
C ARG A 121 43.62 -23.14 -24.04
N LYS A 122 42.83 -22.30 -24.72
CA LYS A 122 43.28 -21.59 -25.92
C LYS A 122 44.41 -20.60 -25.63
N ILE A 123 44.38 -19.93 -24.47
CA ILE A 123 45.47 -19.06 -24.03
C ILE A 123 46.74 -19.86 -23.77
N ARG A 124 46.65 -20.99 -23.06
CA ARG A 124 47.79 -21.89 -22.83
C ARG A 124 48.40 -22.44 -24.12
N GLU A 125 47.59 -22.77 -25.11
CA GLU A 125 48.07 -23.22 -26.43
C GLU A 125 48.82 -22.10 -27.16
N LEU A 126 48.34 -20.85 -27.08
CA LEU A 126 48.99 -19.70 -27.70
C LEU A 126 50.30 -19.32 -27.00
N GLU A 127 50.37 -19.43 -25.67
CA GLU A 127 51.59 -19.20 -24.90
C GLU A 127 52.65 -20.28 -25.13
N ALA A 128 52.24 -21.53 -25.37
CA ALA A 128 53.17 -22.63 -25.69
C ALA A 128 53.68 -22.60 -27.14
N ALA A 129 53.02 -21.84 -28.02
CA ALA A 129 53.40 -21.67 -29.42
C ALA A 129 54.32 -20.46 -29.66
N GLN A 130 54.73 -19.76 -28.60
CA GLN A 130 55.58 -18.58 -28.60
C GLN A 130 56.99 -18.91 -28.06
#